data_AF-A0A3D9C5U4-F1
#
_entry.id   AF-A0A3D9C5U4-F1
#
_cell.length_a   1.000
_cell.length_b   1.000
_cell.length_c   1.000
_cell.angle_alpha   90.00
_cell.angle_beta   90.00
_cell.angle_gamma   90.00
#
_symmetry.space_group_name_H-M   'P 1'
#
loop_
_entity.id
_entity.type
_entity.pdbx_description
1 polymer ?
#
loop_
_entity_poly.entity_id
_entity_poly.type
_entity_poly.pdbx_seq_one_letter_code
_entity_poly.pdbx_strand_id
1 'polypeptide(L)'
;MLEKDIEITEHTRRFICNWILTGPEEKRKAFFDVWDIVLKNYLPKTRPILFRACVRIGKSDKITSFTGRLESAKRFSNGKGFLIIFDTNETLQFVEKLYKAGEYKRTFYPLGNVLKKARNSGGWGFTERFLNDFIGEDEYIMRIDQGYSYSLRWI
;
A
#
# COMPACT_ATOMS: atom_id res chain seq x y z
N MET A 1 -12.32 -8.50 -4.02
CA MET A 1 -12.91 -9.11 -2.80
C MET A 1 -11.92 -10.18 -2.43
N LEU A 2 -11.23 -10.06 -1.28
CA LEU A 2 -10.52 -11.23 -0.76
C LEU A 2 -11.61 -12.27 -0.53
N GLU A 3 -11.55 -13.40 -1.23
CA GLU A 3 -12.54 -14.48 -1.12
C GLU A 3 -12.87 -14.72 0.35
N LYS A 4 -14.16 -14.81 0.66
CA LYS A 4 -14.67 -14.60 2.02
C LYS A 4 -14.10 -15.60 3.03
N ASP A 5 -13.56 -16.73 2.60
CA ASP A 5 -13.30 -17.87 3.47
C ASP A 5 -11.86 -18.41 3.44
N ILE A 6 -10.90 -17.66 2.90
CA ILE A 6 -9.49 -18.07 2.92
C ILE A 6 -8.75 -17.28 4.00
N GLU A 7 -8.46 -17.96 5.12
CA GLU A 7 -7.48 -17.47 6.09
C GLU A 7 -6.11 -17.35 5.40
N ILE A 8 -5.38 -16.29 5.71
CA ILE A 8 -4.03 -16.14 5.19
C ILE A 8 -3.11 -17.19 5.83
N THR A 9 -2.20 -17.75 5.05
CA THR A 9 -1.19 -18.67 5.58
C THR A 9 -0.28 -17.97 6.58
N GLU A 10 0.39 -18.74 7.45
CA GLU A 10 1.41 -18.22 8.36
C GLU A 10 2.51 -17.44 7.61
N HIS A 11 2.93 -17.94 6.45
CA HIS A 11 3.93 -17.28 5.61
C HIS A 11 3.45 -15.92 5.09
N THR A 12 2.21 -15.85 4.61
CA THR A 12 1.59 -14.59 4.15
C THR A 12 1.49 -13.58 5.29
N ARG A 13 1.03 -14.04 6.46
CA ARG A 13 0.96 -13.21 7.67
C ARG A 13 2.32 -12.65 8.05
N ARG A 14 3.34 -13.52 8.14
CA ARG A 14 4.72 -13.12 8.47
C ARG A 14 5.29 -12.15 7.44
N PHE A 15 5.01 -12.36 6.16
CA PHE A 15 5.41 -11.45 5.10
C PHE A 15 4.80 -10.04 5.28
N ILE A 16 3.50 -9.96 5.59
CA ILE A 16 2.80 -8.71 5.86
C ILE A 16 3.36 -8.02 7.11
N CYS A 17 3.53 -8.75 8.22
CA CYS A 17 4.10 -8.20 9.45
C CYS A 17 5.52 -7.66 9.20
N ASN A 18 6.37 -8.42 8.51
CA ASN A 18 7.71 -7.96 8.17
C ASN A 18 7.67 -6.70 7.31
N TRP A 19 6.72 -6.58 6.38
CA TRP A 19 6.60 -5.37 5.57
C TRP A 19 6.29 -4.14 6.42
N ILE A 20 5.33 -4.27 7.34
CA ILE A 20 4.86 -3.18 8.21
C ILE A 20 5.92 -2.80 9.24
N LEU A 21 6.54 -3.79 9.89
CA LEU A 21 7.39 -3.57 11.07
C LEU A 21 8.84 -3.21 10.76
N THR A 22 9.31 -3.40 9.53
CA THR A 22 10.70 -3.17 9.16
C THR A 22 10.88 -1.89 8.36
N GLY A 23 12.04 -1.24 8.46
CA GLY A 23 12.36 -0.09 7.62
C GLY A 23 12.79 -0.49 6.19
N PRO A 24 12.90 0.48 5.25
CA PRO A 24 13.41 0.23 3.91
C PRO A 24 14.79 -0.45 3.86
N GLU A 25 15.64 -0.19 4.84
CA GLU A 25 17.00 -0.71 5.00
C GLU A 25 17.05 -2.21 5.31
N GLU A 26 15.99 -2.75 5.90
CA GLU A 26 15.87 -4.19 6.23
C GLU A 26 15.18 -4.99 5.11
N LYS A 27 14.51 -4.30 4.18
CA LYS A 27 13.75 -4.94 3.09
C LYS A 27 14.69 -5.40 1.98
N ARG A 28 14.86 -6.72 1.87
CA ARG A 28 15.64 -7.37 0.80
C ARG A 28 14.89 -7.36 -0.53
N LYS A 29 15.61 -7.49 -1.65
CA LYS A 29 15.05 -7.54 -3.03
C LYS A 29 13.85 -8.48 -3.17
N ALA A 30 13.93 -9.67 -2.56
CA ALA A 30 12.85 -10.66 -2.61
C ALA A 30 11.50 -10.14 -2.10
N PHE A 31 11.47 -9.20 -1.14
CA PHE A 31 10.22 -8.58 -0.69
C PHE A 31 9.57 -7.75 -1.79
N PHE A 32 10.38 -6.98 -2.51
CA PHE A 32 9.91 -6.14 -3.60
C PHE A 32 9.51 -6.98 -4.81
N ASP A 33 10.19 -8.10 -5.07
CA ASP A 33 9.83 -9.03 -6.16
C ASP A 33 8.43 -9.63 -5.94
N VAL A 34 8.11 -10.03 -4.71
CA VAL A 34 6.76 -10.54 -4.36
C VAL A 34 5.71 -9.46 -4.56
N TRP A 35 5.95 -8.24 -4.07
CA TRP A 35 5.00 -7.14 -4.27
C TRP A 35 4.85 -6.75 -5.73
N ASP A 36 5.92 -6.81 -6.53
CA ASP A 36 5.83 -6.56 -7.97
C ASP A 36 4.89 -7.55 -8.66
N ILE A 37 5.00 -8.83 -8.33
CA ILE A 37 4.10 -9.87 -8.85
C ILE A 37 2.65 -9.59 -8.42
N VAL A 38 2.43 -9.27 -7.14
CA VAL A 38 1.10 -8.95 -6.62
C VAL A 38 0.50 -7.76 -7.37
N LEU A 39 1.25 -6.65 -7.51
CA LEU A 39 0.76 -5.43 -8.13
C LEU A 39 0.45 -5.63 -9.63
N LYS A 40 1.26 -6.40 -10.35
CA LYS A 40 1.03 -6.71 -11.77
C LYS A 40 -0.22 -7.56 -12.01
N ASN A 41 -0.67 -8.32 -11.01
CA ASN A 41 -1.80 -9.25 -11.14
C ASN A 41 -3.06 -8.80 -10.40
N TYR A 42 -2.96 -7.88 -9.45
CA TYR A 42 -4.08 -7.41 -8.64
C TYR A 42 -4.64 -6.09 -9.16
N LEU A 43 -5.90 -6.11 -9.58
CA LEU A 43 -6.66 -4.91 -9.89
C LEU A 43 -7.56 -4.53 -8.70
N PRO A 44 -7.29 -3.41 -7.99
CA PRO A 44 -8.19 -2.94 -6.94
C PRO A 44 -9.56 -2.58 -7.51
N LYS A 45 -10.61 -2.78 -6.71
CA LYS A 45 -12.00 -2.36 -7.07
C LYS A 45 -12.36 -0.98 -6.54
N THR A 46 -11.68 -0.52 -5.50
CA THR A 46 -11.87 0.82 -4.93
C THR A 46 -10.96 1.83 -5.63
N ARG A 47 -11.30 3.12 -5.51
CA ARG A 47 -10.52 4.23 -6.08
C ARG A 47 -10.25 5.31 -5.01
N PRO A 48 -9.50 5.01 -3.92
CA PRO A 48 -9.16 6.00 -2.89
C PRO A 48 -8.12 7.00 -3.37
N ILE A 49 -8.04 8.17 -2.75
CA ILE A 49 -6.86 9.03 -2.88
C ILE A 49 -5.79 8.50 -1.92
N LEU A 50 -4.58 8.31 -2.43
CA LEU A 50 -3.45 7.77 -1.67
C LEU A 50 -2.41 8.85 -1.40
N PHE A 51 -1.90 8.84 -0.18
CA PHE A 51 -0.94 9.82 0.33
C PHE A 51 0.35 9.14 0.75
N ARG A 52 1.48 9.77 0.49
CA ARG A 52 2.78 9.36 1.04
C ARG A 52 3.57 10.58 1.42
N ALA A 53 4.06 10.60 2.65
CA ALA A 53 5.03 11.61 3.05
C ALA A 53 6.47 11.14 2.78
N CYS A 54 7.33 12.06 2.37
CA CYS A 54 8.74 11.79 2.12
C CYS A 54 9.60 13.04 2.32
N VAL A 55 10.84 12.86 2.76
CA VAL A 55 11.80 13.97 2.97
C VAL A 55 12.20 14.60 1.63
N ARG A 56 12.35 13.79 0.58
CA ARG A 56 12.66 14.22 -0.78
C ARG A 56 11.81 13.43 -1.76
N ILE A 57 11.41 14.06 -2.85
CA ILE A 57 10.80 13.38 -3.98
C ILE A 57 11.88 12.52 -4.64
N GLY A 58 11.74 11.19 -4.52
CA GLY A 58 12.72 10.20 -4.96
C GLY A 58 12.63 9.89 -6.47
N LYS A 59 13.21 8.77 -6.89
CA LYS A 59 13.06 8.25 -8.26
C LYS A 59 11.68 7.61 -8.45
N SER A 60 11.17 7.69 -9.68
CA SER A 60 10.05 6.86 -10.14
C SER A 60 10.42 5.36 -10.05
N ASP A 61 9.41 4.50 -10.12
CA ASP A 61 9.52 3.03 -10.14
C ASP A 61 9.84 2.32 -8.81
N LYS A 62 9.71 3.02 -7.67
CA LYS A 62 9.90 2.40 -6.35
C LYS A 62 8.59 1.85 -5.77
N ILE A 63 8.56 0.58 -5.35
CA ILE A 63 7.46 0.03 -4.54
C ILE A 63 7.59 0.53 -3.10
N THR A 64 6.51 1.06 -2.55
CA THR A 64 6.51 1.61 -1.19
C THR A 64 5.09 1.72 -0.62
N SER A 65 5.01 2.08 0.66
CA SER A 65 3.77 2.26 1.39
C SER A 65 3.17 3.65 1.16
N PHE A 66 1.85 3.67 1.06
CA PHE A 66 0.97 4.83 1.01
C PHE A 66 -0.11 4.66 2.08
N THR A 67 -0.84 5.73 2.38
CA THR A 67 -1.99 5.71 3.29
C THR A 67 -3.19 6.37 2.61
N GLY A 68 -4.39 5.88 2.90
CA GLY A 68 -5.64 6.54 2.53
C GLY A 68 -5.98 7.76 3.41
N ARG A 69 -5.15 8.07 4.41
CA ARG A 69 -5.41 9.11 5.42
C ARG A 69 -4.35 10.20 5.40
N LEU A 70 -4.76 11.43 5.08
CA LEU A 70 -3.88 12.59 5.10
C LEU A 70 -3.27 12.85 6.50
N GLU A 71 -4.05 12.65 7.57
CA GLU A 71 -3.56 12.77 8.95
C GLU A 71 -2.38 11.84 9.21
N SER A 72 -2.46 10.58 8.78
CA SER A 72 -1.41 9.60 9.01
C SER A 72 -0.15 9.98 8.23
N ALA A 73 -0.30 10.43 6.98
CA ALA A 73 0.82 10.97 6.21
C ALA A 73 1.49 12.18 6.91
N LYS A 74 0.70 13.11 7.46
CA LYS A 74 1.21 14.26 8.21
C LYS A 74 1.94 13.83 9.49
N ARG A 75 1.38 12.86 10.23
CA ARG A 75 1.99 12.31 11.45
C ARG A 75 3.34 11.66 11.16
N PHE A 76 3.43 10.81 10.13
CA PHE A 76 4.68 10.12 9.78
C PHE A 76 5.81 11.06 9.39
N SER A 77 5.51 12.22 8.81
CA SER A 77 6.53 13.22 8.47
C SER A 77 6.72 14.30 9.53
N ASN A 78 5.98 14.27 10.63
CA ASN A 78 5.88 15.38 11.57
C ASN A 78 5.57 16.72 10.87
N GLY A 79 4.75 16.67 9.80
CA GLY A 79 4.43 17.84 8.97
C GLY A 79 5.62 18.43 8.21
N LYS A 80 6.66 17.64 7.89
CA LYS A 80 7.87 18.12 7.19
C LYS A 80 8.09 17.44 5.84
N GLY A 81 8.82 18.11 4.95
CA GLY A 81 9.19 17.57 3.65
C GLY A 81 8.05 17.68 2.63
N PHE A 82 7.81 16.61 1.89
CA PHE A 82 6.85 16.56 0.78
C PHE A 82 5.74 15.54 1.05
N LEU A 83 4.58 15.81 0.47
CA LEU A 83 3.43 14.94 0.37
C LEU A 83 3.23 14.58 -1.10
N ILE A 84 3.35 13.31 -1.41
CA ILE A 84 2.97 12.74 -2.70
C ILE A 84 1.50 12.31 -2.61
N ILE A 85 0.73 12.67 -3.62
CA ILE A 85 -0.70 12.38 -3.73
C ILE A 85 -0.94 11.61 -5.02
N PHE A 86 -1.66 10.50 -4.93
CA PHE A 86 -2.12 9.71 -6.06
C PHE A 86 -3.64 9.70 -6.08
N ASP A 87 -4.23 10.28 -7.13
CA ASP A 87 -5.63 10.08 -7.45
C ASP A 87 -5.78 8.74 -8.17
N THR A 88 -6.26 7.72 -7.47
CA THR A 88 -6.38 6.39 -8.08
C THR A 88 -7.55 6.29 -9.06
N ASN A 89 -8.51 7.22 -9.03
CA ASN A 89 -9.59 7.25 -10.00
C ASN A 89 -9.04 7.64 -11.38
N GLU A 90 -8.26 8.72 -11.45
CA GLU A 90 -7.63 9.17 -12.69
C GLU A 90 -6.60 8.16 -13.22
N THR A 91 -5.73 7.65 -12.34
CA THR A 91 -4.60 6.81 -12.76
C THR A 91 -4.98 5.39 -13.18
N LEU A 92 -6.13 4.89 -12.71
CA LEU A 92 -6.65 3.55 -13.04
C LEU A 92 -7.81 3.55 -14.06
N GLN A 93 -8.29 4.72 -14.51
CA GLN A 93 -9.50 4.84 -15.33
C GLN A 93 -9.54 3.95 -16.59
N PHE A 94 -8.37 3.68 -17.20
CA PHE A 94 -8.26 2.88 -18.43
C PHE A 94 -7.55 1.55 -18.23
N VAL A 95 -7.21 1.15 -17.00
CA VAL A 95 -6.37 -0.04 -16.79
C VAL A 95 -7.04 -1.31 -17.32
N GLU A 96 -8.33 -1.47 -17.12
CA GLU A 96 -9.10 -2.63 -17.63
C GLU A 96 -9.19 -2.68 -19.16
N LYS A 97 -9.04 -1.53 -19.84
CA LYS A 97 -9.07 -1.44 -21.30
C LYS A 97 -7.69 -1.66 -21.93
N LEU A 98 -6.63 -1.25 -21.22
CA LEU A 98 -5.27 -1.18 -21.76
C LEU A 98 -4.36 -2.35 -21.34
N TYR A 99 -4.68 -3.02 -20.24
CA TYR A 99 -3.80 -4.03 -19.66
C TYR A 99 -4.54 -5.31 -19.31
N LYS A 100 -3.81 -6.42 -19.34
CA LYS A 100 -4.25 -7.72 -18.83
C LYS A 100 -3.60 -8.02 -17.48
N ALA A 101 -4.13 -8.98 -16.75
CA ALA A 101 -3.49 -9.49 -15.54
C ALA A 101 -2.05 -9.95 -15.87
N GLY A 102 -1.09 -9.56 -15.03
CA GLY A 102 0.35 -9.74 -15.25
C GLY A 102 1.02 -8.49 -15.85
N GLU A 103 0.24 -7.57 -16.40
CA GLU A 103 0.72 -6.35 -17.06
C GLU A 103 0.16 -5.07 -16.44
N TYR A 104 -0.61 -5.19 -15.35
CA TYR A 104 -1.22 -4.02 -14.72
C TYR A 104 -0.15 -3.02 -14.27
N LYS A 105 -0.44 -1.74 -14.52
CA LYS A 105 0.40 -0.60 -14.14
C LYS A 105 -0.37 0.32 -13.20
N ARG A 106 0.36 1.01 -12.33
CA ARG A 106 -0.17 2.01 -11.38
C ARG A 106 -1.21 1.46 -10.39
N THR A 107 -1.32 0.13 -10.28
CA THR A 107 -2.16 -0.55 -9.31
C THR A 107 -1.57 -0.45 -7.92
N PHE A 108 -2.41 -0.76 -6.94
CA PHE A 108 -2.06 -0.78 -5.53
C PHE A 108 -2.70 -1.99 -4.86
N TYR A 109 -2.13 -2.40 -3.72
CA TYR A 109 -2.69 -3.44 -2.87
C TYR A 109 -3.15 -2.86 -1.53
N PRO A 110 -4.44 -3.01 -1.15
CA PRO A 110 -5.01 -2.35 0.03
C PRO A 110 -4.73 -3.14 1.32
N LEU A 111 -3.52 -3.03 1.85
CA LEU A 111 -3.08 -3.78 3.03
C LEU A 111 -3.94 -3.48 4.26
N GLY A 112 -4.37 -2.23 4.45
CA GLY A 112 -5.30 -1.84 5.51
C GLY A 112 -6.63 -2.59 5.47
N ASN A 113 -7.11 -2.96 4.27
CA ASN A 113 -8.32 -3.78 4.14
C ASN A 113 -8.07 -5.24 4.52
N VAL A 114 -6.85 -5.76 4.32
CA VAL A 114 -6.47 -7.09 4.82
C VAL A 114 -6.54 -7.11 6.34
N LEU A 115 -5.96 -6.11 7.00
CA LEU A 115 -5.95 -6.05 8.47
C LEU A 115 -7.37 -5.86 9.05
N LYS A 116 -8.19 -5.01 8.44
CA LYS A 116 -9.61 -4.85 8.83
C LYS A 116 -10.38 -6.17 8.68
N LYS A 117 -10.17 -6.89 7.58
CA LYS A 117 -10.81 -8.19 7.36
C LYS A 117 -10.34 -9.22 8.38
N ALA A 118 -9.03 -9.29 8.65
CA ALA A 118 -8.46 -10.18 9.66
C ALA A 118 -9.08 -9.94 11.03
N ARG A 119 -9.12 -8.69 11.50
CA ARG A 119 -9.75 -8.34 12.79
C ARG A 119 -11.21 -8.78 12.86
N ASN A 120 -11.98 -8.54 11.81
CA ASN A 120 -13.40 -8.91 11.76
C ASN A 120 -13.63 -10.42 11.62
N SER A 121 -12.58 -11.20 11.33
CA SER A 121 -12.63 -12.65 11.08
C SER A 121 -11.82 -13.44 12.13
N GLY A 122 -11.75 -12.96 13.38
CA GLY A 122 -11.05 -13.66 14.46
C GLY A 122 -9.52 -13.48 14.49
N GLY A 123 -9.00 -12.49 13.75
CA GLY A 123 -7.61 -12.05 13.82
C GLY A 123 -6.65 -12.68 12.81
N TRP A 124 -7.00 -13.82 12.19
CA TRP A 124 -6.14 -14.55 11.22
C TRP A 124 -4.69 -14.74 11.70
N GLY A 125 -4.52 -14.99 13.00
CA GLY A 125 -3.23 -15.16 13.65
C GLY A 125 -2.42 -13.87 13.85
N PHE A 126 -2.89 -12.70 13.42
CA PHE A 126 -2.30 -11.43 13.87
C PHE A 126 -2.61 -11.23 15.36
N THR A 127 -1.67 -10.65 16.10
CA THR A 127 -1.95 -10.28 17.49
C THR A 127 -2.92 -9.10 17.54
N GLU A 128 -3.76 -9.04 18.57
CA GLU A 128 -4.71 -7.94 18.74
C GLU A 128 -3.99 -6.58 18.80
N ARG A 129 -2.86 -6.52 19.53
CA ARG A 129 -2.00 -5.34 19.58
C ARG A 129 -1.56 -4.89 18.19
N PHE A 130 -1.06 -5.80 17.36
CA PHE A 130 -0.64 -5.48 16.00
C PHE A 130 -1.80 -4.91 15.17
N LEU A 131 -2.98 -5.53 15.23
CA LEU A 131 -4.14 -5.05 14.50
C LEU A 131 -4.57 -3.66 14.97
N ASN A 132 -4.58 -3.40 16.28
CA ASN A 132 -4.95 -2.12 16.85
C ASN A 132 -3.97 -1.00 16.46
N ASP A 133 -2.67 -1.30 16.45
CA ASP A 133 -1.62 -0.33 16.14
C ASP A 133 -1.65 0.09 14.65
N PHE A 134 -1.91 -0.85 13.72
CA PHE A 134 -1.71 -0.61 12.27
C PHE A 134 -2.98 -0.48 11.43
N ILE A 135 -4.15 -0.95 11.87
CA ILE A 135 -5.41 -0.80 11.08
C ILE A 135 -5.73 0.67 10.81
N GLY A 136 -5.44 1.54 11.78
CA GLY A 136 -5.73 2.97 11.71
C GLY A 136 -4.90 3.72 10.68
N GLU A 137 -3.77 3.16 10.23
CA GLU A 137 -2.89 3.78 9.24
C GLU A 137 -3.44 3.67 7.82
N ASP A 138 -4.41 2.77 7.58
CA ASP A 138 -5.03 2.52 6.28
C ASP A 138 -3.97 2.38 5.16
N GLU A 139 -3.04 1.44 5.34
CA GLU A 139 -1.89 1.28 4.45
C GLU A 139 -2.23 0.67 3.09
N TYR A 140 -1.57 1.15 2.04
CA TYR A 140 -1.62 0.64 0.68
C TYR A 140 -0.21 0.44 0.15
N ILE A 141 0.03 -0.63 -0.60
CA ILE A 141 1.32 -0.87 -1.27
C ILE A 141 1.18 -0.45 -2.72
N MET A 142 2.07 0.40 -3.22
CA MET A 142 2.02 0.91 -4.58
C MET A 142 3.41 1.18 -5.12
N ARG A 143 3.57 1.06 -6.44
CA ARG A 143 4.76 1.50 -7.18
C ARG A 143 4.61 2.98 -7.55
N ILE A 144 5.59 3.80 -7.17
CA ILE A 144 5.61 5.22 -7.53
C ILE A 144 5.73 5.35 -9.05
N ASP A 145 4.81 6.09 -9.64
CA ASP A 145 4.91 6.60 -11.00
C ASP A 145 4.78 8.13 -10.98
N GLN A 146 5.91 8.83 -11.09
CA GLN A 146 5.95 10.29 -10.94
C GLN A 146 5.17 11.04 -12.02
N GLY A 147 4.98 10.45 -13.20
CA GLY A 147 4.18 11.05 -14.27
C GLY A 147 2.68 11.13 -13.94
N TYR A 148 2.25 10.47 -12.87
CA TYR A 148 0.85 10.27 -12.48
C TYR A 148 0.60 10.62 -11.01
N SER A 149 1.50 11.40 -10.41
CA SER A 149 1.43 11.80 -9.01
C SER A 149 1.48 13.32 -8.88
N TYR A 150 0.74 13.86 -7.92
CA TYR A 150 0.90 15.23 -7.48
C TYR A 150 1.87 15.27 -6.30
N SER A 151 2.59 16.39 -6.16
CA SER A 151 3.49 16.59 -5.03
C SER A 151 3.28 17.98 -4.45
N LEU A 152 3.11 18.04 -3.13
CA LEU A 152 3.02 19.26 -2.36
C LEU A 152 4.14 19.28 -1.31
N ARG A 153 4.57 20.46 -0.91
CA ARG A 153 5.44 20.62 0.26
C ARG A 153 4.55 20.92 1.47
N TRP A 154 4.84 20.30 2.60
CA TRP A 154 4.20 20.70 3.85
C TRP A 154 4.59 22.15 4.19
N ILE A 155 3.62 22.94 4.66
CA ILE A 155 3.82 24.30 5.14
C ILE A 155 4.06 24.24 6.64
#